data_AF-A0A0N0DAH4-F1
#
_entry.id   AF-A0A0N0DAH4-F1
#
_cell.length_a   1.000
_cell.length_b   1.000
_cell.length_c   1.000
_cell.angle_alpha   90.00
_cell.angle_beta   90.00
_cell.angle_gamma   90.00
#
_symmetry.space_group_name_H-M   'P 1'
#
loop_
_entity.id
_entity.type
_entity.pdbx_description
1 polymer ?
#
loop_
_entity_poly.entity_id
_entity_poly.type
_entity_poly.pdbx_seq_one_letter_code
_entity_poly.pdbx_strand_id
1 'polypeptide(L)'
;MRSQHLATLAALTLTSTFGLATQDALSTIHPMLRSIGKVPVAFVNTTSMYLEEANYTPFNQTTKILAKGSSPVSVDYPPLPGDILYESDVPVTLRDGTVIYTDIYRPSNNTNGTIPAIVAYSPYGKRGGFFNYDMFQPPNAIERMNVSYEWVSGLEKFEGPNPAWWVNKGYAVIHPDPRGVFHSNC
;
A
#
# COMPACT_ATOMS: atom_id res chain seq x y z
N MET A 1 -14.23 -76.34 -15.28
CA MET A 1 -13.14 -76.36 -14.27
C MET A 1 -12.99 -74.94 -13.71
N ARG A 2 -12.98 -74.85 -12.38
CA ARG A 2 -12.83 -73.70 -11.46
C ARG A 2 -12.34 -72.34 -12.00
N SER A 3 -12.99 -71.26 -11.55
CA SER A 3 -12.34 -70.08 -10.91
C SER A 3 -13.44 -69.09 -10.50
N GLN A 4 -13.98 -69.16 -9.28
CA GLN A 4 -13.65 -68.32 -8.11
C GLN A 4 -13.72 -66.80 -8.34
N HIS A 5 -14.79 -66.20 -7.79
CA HIS A 5 -14.92 -64.80 -7.43
C HIS A 5 -13.86 -64.40 -6.38
N LEU A 6 -13.11 -63.34 -6.64
CA LEU A 6 -12.48 -62.53 -5.60
C LEU A 6 -12.74 -61.04 -5.90
N ALA A 7 -13.58 -60.43 -5.08
CA ALA A 7 -13.72 -58.99 -4.98
C ALA A 7 -12.47 -58.43 -4.29
N THR A 8 -11.75 -57.53 -4.97
CA THR A 8 -10.67 -56.76 -4.36
C THR A 8 -11.23 -55.43 -3.92
N LEU A 9 -11.42 -55.27 -2.61
CA LEU A 9 -11.73 -53.99 -1.96
C LEU A 9 -10.43 -53.17 -1.91
N ALA A 10 -10.29 -52.15 -2.74
CA ALA A 10 -9.26 -51.14 -2.58
C ALA A 10 -9.80 -50.04 -1.66
N ALA A 11 -9.49 -50.13 -0.36
CA ALA A 11 -9.69 -49.02 0.58
C ALA A 11 -8.59 -47.98 0.31
N LEU A 12 -8.90 -46.97 -0.50
CA LEU A 12 -8.04 -45.81 -0.67
C LEU A 12 -8.21 -44.92 0.57
N THR A 13 -7.32 -45.05 1.54
CA THR A 13 -7.23 -44.10 2.64
C THR A 13 -6.61 -42.81 2.11
N LEU A 14 -7.45 -41.81 1.81
CA LEU A 14 -7.01 -40.44 1.66
C LEU A 14 -6.54 -39.96 3.03
N THR A 15 -5.25 -40.08 3.31
CA THR A 15 -4.61 -39.30 4.36
C THR A 15 -4.55 -37.87 3.86
N SER A 16 -5.49 -37.04 4.32
CA SER A 16 -5.35 -35.59 4.20
C SER A 16 -4.12 -35.19 5.00
N THR A 17 -3.01 -34.97 4.32
CA THR A 17 -1.92 -34.17 4.86
C THR A 17 -2.40 -32.73 4.85
N PHE A 18 -3.20 -32.39 5.86
CA PHE A 18 -3.17 -31.02 6.36
C PHE A 18 -1.72 -30.78 6.75
N GLY A 19 -0.98 -30.09 5.88
CA GLY A 19 0.31 -29.54 6.24
C GLY A 19 0.06 -28.63 7.43
N LEU A 20 0.31 -29.14 8.64
CA LEU A 20 0.69 -28.30 9.75
C LEU A 20 1.94 -27.58 9.24
N ALA A 21 1.78 -26.33 8.81
CA ALA A 21 2.86 -25.37 8.90
C ALA A 21 3.37 -25.51 10.33
N THR A 22 4.59 -26.02 10.46
CA THR A 22 5.21 -26.32 11.73
C THR A 22 5.12 -25.08 12.60
N GLN A 23 4.75 -25.27 13.85
CA GLN A 23 4.75 -24.26 14.90
C GLN A 23 6.18 -23.78 15.27
N ASP A 24 7.14 -23.98 14.36
CA ASP A 24 8.59 -23.77 14.51
C ASP A 24 9.11 -22.51 13.79
N ALA A 25 8.25 -21.75 13.09
CA ALA A 25 8.65 -20.47 12.50
C ALA A 25 8.47 -19.26 13.45
N LEU A 26 7.78 -19.44 14.58
CA LEU A 26 7.73 -18.46 15.67
C LEU A 26 8.80 -18.81 16.70
N SER A 27 10.06 -18.83 16.29
CA SER A 27 11.16 -18.87 17.25
C SER A 27 11.01 -17.68 18.20
N THR A 28 11.07 -17.98 19.49
CA THR A 28 10.87 -17.05 20.61
C THR A 28 11.67 -15.76 20.37
N ILE A 29 11.00 -14.70 19.94
CA ILE A 29 11.60 -13.36 19.91
C ILE A 29 11.84 -13.00 21.37
N HIS A 30 13.05 -13.25 21.89
CA HIS A 30 13.44 -12.79 23.20
C HIS A 30 13.62 -11.28 23.11
N PRO A 31 12.70 -10.47 23.67
CA PRO A 31 12.83 -9.04 23.56
C PRO A 31 14.05 -8.59 24.37
N MET A 32 14.86 -7.72 23.79
CA MET A 32 15.99 -7.13 24.49
C MET A 32 15.45 -6.13 25.52
N LEU A 33 15.56 -6.45 26.80
CA LEU A 33 15.18 -5.52 27.86
C LEU A 33 16.22 -4.40 27.93
N ARG A 34 15.79 -3.16 27.68
CA ARG A 34 16.57 -1.94 27.95
C ARG A 34 15.75 -1.03 28.85
N SER A 35 16.43 -0.24 29.69
CA SER A 35 15.73 0.70 30.57
C SER A 35 15.58 2.06 29.87
N ILE A 36 14.37 2.62 29.90
CA ILE A 36 14.12 4.04 29.63
C ILE A 36 13.88 4.71 30.98
N GLY A 37 14.91 5.38 31.50
CA GLY A 37 14.92 5.84 32.89
C GLY A 37 14.84 4.67 33.87
N LYS A 38 13.82 4.64 34.72
CA LYS A 38 13.56 3.56 35.70
C LYS A 38 12.62 2.47 35.17
N VAL A 39 12.14 2.58 33.94
CA VAL A 39 11.16 1.65 33.37
C VAL A 39 11.89 0.65 32.48
N PRO A 40 11.87 -0.66 32.79
CA PRO A 40 12.35 -1.68 31.86
C PRO A 40 11.39 -1.76 30.67
N VAL A 41 11.92 -1.64 29.46
CA VAL A 41 11.19 -1.67 28.20
C VAL A 41 11.74 -2.81 27.35
N ALA A 42 10.82 -3.61 26.82
CA ALA A 42 11.13 -4.72 25.93
C ALA A 42 11.28 -4.19 24.50
N PHE A 43 12.47 -4.30 23.92
CA PHE A 43 12.72 -3.95 22.52
C PHE A 43 12.64 -5.21 21.67
N VAL A 44 11.82 -5.16 20.62
CA VAL A 44 11.77 -6.16 19.56
C VAL A 44 12.27 -5.53 18.26
N ASN A 45 12.91 -6.33 17.42
CA ASN A 45 13.30 -5.86 16.09
C ASN A 45 12.03 -5.47 15.31
N THR A 46 12.10 -4.33 14.62
CA THR A 46 11.03 -3.93 13.72
C THR A 46 10.99 -4.85 12.51
N THR A 47 9.79 -5.13 12.00
CA THR A 47 9.63 -5.76 10.70
C THR A 47 10.30 -4.91 9.62
N SER A 48 11.02 -5.53 8.69
CA SER A 48 11.68 -4.81 7.60
C SER A 48 10.64 -4.18 6.67
N MET A 49 10.83 -2.91 6.31
CA MET A 49 9.99 -2.25 5.30
C MET A 49 10.22 -2.78 3.88
N TYR A 50 11.27 -3.59 3.66
CA TYR A 50 11.56 -4.20 2.36
C TYR A 50 10.89 -5.56 2.16
N LEU A 51 10.07 -6.00 3.11
CA LEU A 51 9.20 -7.16 2.89
C LEU A 51 8.14 -6.81 1.84
N GLU A 52 7.75 -7.78 1.02
CA GLU A 52 6.75 -7.58 -0.03
C GLU A 52 5.42 -7.08 0.54
N GLU A 53 5.02 -7.63 1.68
CA GLU A 53 3.78 -7.29 2.37
C GLU A 53 3.77 -5.86 2.94
N ALA A 54 4.94 -5.23 3.08
CA ALA A 54 5.03 -3.84 3.52
C ALA A 54 4.60 -2.84 2.42
N ASN A 55 4.52 -3.30 1.16
CA ASN A 55 4.16 -2.50 -0.01
C ASN A 55 4.91 -1.15 -0.07
N TYR A 56 6.20 -1.20 0.27
CA TYR A 56 7.02 0.00 0.38
C TYR A 56 7.46 0.49 -1.00
N THR A 57 7.23 1.76 -1.28
CA THR A 57 7.76 2.41 -2.49
C THR A 57 9.03 3.20 -2.14
N PRO A 58 10.20 2.86 -2.71
CA PRO A 58 11.43 3.61 -2.48
C PRO A 58 11.33 5.08 -2.89
N PHE A 59 12.11 5.93 -2.21
CA PHE A 59 12.29 7.33 -2.60
C PHE A 59 12.75 7.44 -4.05
N ASN A 60 12.03 8.23 -4.84
CA ASN A 60 12.38 8.47 -6.23
C ASN A 60 11.78 9.80 -6.70
N GLN A 61 12.57 10.86 -6.67
CA GLN A 61 12.13 12.18 -7.10
C GLN A 61 12.05 12.27 -8.62
N THR A 62 10.83 12.31 -9.15
CA THR A 62 10.57 12.27 -10.59
C THR A 62 9.37 13.13 -10.97
N THR A 63 9.34 13.55 -12.23
CA THR A 63 8.18 14.19 -12.84
C THR A 63 7.81 13.41 -14.09
N LYS A 64 6.54 12.99 -14.20
CA LYS A 64 6.05 12.27 -15.38
C LYS A 64 4.57 12.55 -15.63
N ILE A 65 4.16 12.34 -16.88
CA ILE A 65 2.73 12.29 -17.22
C ILE A 65 2.25 10.85 -17.06
N LEU A 66 1.23 10.65 -16.25
CA LEU A 66 0.45 9.42 -16.23
C LEU A 66 -0.60 9.57 -17.34
N ALA A 67 -0.46 8.78 -18.39
CA ALA A 67 -1.25 8.93 -19.60
C ALA A 67 -2.70 8.47 -19.39
N LYS A 68 -3.63 9.18 -20.00
CA LYS A 68 -5.03 8.76 -20.16
C LYS A 68 -5.10 7.33 -20.71
N GLY A 69 -5.99 6.52 -20.16
CA GLY A 69 -6.18 5.13 -20.57
C GLY A 69 -5.19 4.14 -19.93
N SER A 70 -4.17 4.61 -19.22
CA SER A 70 -3.24 3.73 -18.48
C SER A 70 -3.78 3.38 -17.08
N SER A 71 -3.32 2.27 -16.51
CA SER A 71 -3.51 1.93 -15.09
C SER A 71 -2.14 1.90 -14.40
N PRO A 72 -1.67 3.03 -13.82
CA PRO A 72 -0.25 3.20 -13.45
C PRO A 72 0.26 2.30 -12.32
N VAL A 73 -0.63 1.68 -11.55
CA VAL A 73 -0.29 0.86 -10.37
C VAL A 73 -0.43 -0.63 -10.67
N SER A 74 -1.61 -1.06 -11.13
CA SER A 74 -1.90 -2.42 -11.58
C SER A 74 -3.02 -2.38 -12.62
N VAL A 75 -3.10 -3.40 -13.48
CA VAL A 75 -4.21 -3.65 -14.40
C VAL A 75 -5.55 -3.86 -13.71
N ASP A 76 -5.55 -4.17 -12.41
CA ASP A 76 -6.76 -4.35 -11.59
C ASP A 76 -7.45 -3.03 -11.21
N TYR A 77 -6.82 -1.89 -11.52
CA TYR A 77 -7.41 -0.57 -11.33
C TYR A 77 -7.98 -0.03 -12.64
N PRO A 78 -9.11 0.71 -12.59
CA PRO A 78 -9.66 1.39 -13.74
C PRO A 78 -8.63 2.28 -14.45
N PRO A 79 -8.66 2.36 -15.79
CA PRO A 79 -7.76 3.22 -16.54
C PRO A 79 -8.05 4.69 -16.25
N LEU A 80 -7.00 5.51 -16.25
CA LEU A 80 -7.11 6.95 -15.98
C LEU A 80 -8.04 7.64 -17.00
N PRO A 81 -8.98 8.49 -16.54
CA PRO A 81 -9.90 9.20 -17.43
C PRO A 81 -9.24 10.35 -18.22
N GLY A 82 -8.09 10.83 -17.75
CA GLY A 82 -7.34 11.93 -18.34
C GLY A 82 -5.86 11.88 -17.96
N ASP A 83 -5.05 12.71 -18.63
CA ASP A 83 -3.62 12.84 -18.33
C ASP A 83 -3.41 13.53 -16.98
N ILE A 84 -2.49 13.00 -16.18
CA ILE A 84 -2.12 13.56 -14.88
C ILE A 84 -0.64 13.88 -14.89
N LEU A 85 -0.28 15.13 -14.58
CA LEU A 85 1.09 15.46 -14.24
C LEU A 85 1.34 15.01 -12.79
N TYR A 86 2.23 14.03 -12.65
CA TYR A 86 2.62 13.45 -11.38
C TYR A 86 4.06 13.86 -11.06
N GLU A 87 4.22 14.49 -9.90
CA GLU A 87 5.51 14.91 -9.35
C GLU A 87 5.70 14.17 -8.02
N SER A 88 6.72 13.32 -7.97
CA SER A 88 7.00 12.43 -6.86
C SER A 88 8.11 12.97 -5.99
N ASP A 89 8.00 12.77 -4.67
CA ASP A 89 9.03 13.14 -3.69
C ASP A 89 9.46 14.62 -3.79
N VAL A 90 8.51 15.54 -3.98
CA VAL A 90 8.78 16.98 -4.02
C VAL A 90 9.14 17.48 -2.61
N PRO A 91 10.31 18.11 -2.41
CA PRO A 91 10.71 18.60 -1.10
C PRO A 91 9.91 19.85 -0.70
N VAL A 92 9.47 19.90 0.54
CA VAL A 92 8.84 21.07 1.18
C VAL A 92 9.62 21.39 2.46
N THR A 93 10.27 22.55 2.49
CA THR A 93 10.99 23.02 3.68
C THR A 93 10.01 23.73 4.61
N LEU A 94 9.89 23.23 5.83
CA LEU A 94 9.05 23.81 6.87
C LEU A 94 9.76 25.00 7.55
N ARG A 95 9.02 25.75 8.38
CA ARG A 95 9.49 27.00 9.01
C ARG A 95 10.75 26.84 9.87
N ASP A 96 11.00 25.66 10.39
CA ASP A 96 12.17 25.33 11.23
C ASP A 96 13.32 24.68 10.45
N GLY A 97 13.22 24.62 9.12
CA GLY A 97 14.23 24.01 8.25
C GLY A 97 14.07 22.51 8.02
N THR A 98 13.14 21.83 8.70
CA THR A 98 12.86 20.41 8.43
C THR A 98 12.28 20.24 7.03
N VAL A 99 12.84 19.31 6.27
CA VAL A 99 12.35 18.94 4.94
C VAL A 99 11.40 17.75 5.05
N ILE A 100 10.20 17.92 4.52
CA ILE A 100 9.25 16.83 4.27
C ILE A 100 9.12 16.62 2.76
N TYR A 101 8.61 15.46 2.34
CA TYR A 101 8.40 15.15 0.93
C TYR A 101 6.92 14.94 0.61
N THR A 102 6.50 15.40 -0.56
CA THR A 102 5.11 15.28 -1.02
C THR A 102 5.04 14.76 -2.43
N ASP A 103 4.00 13.99 -2.71
CA ASP A 103 3.59 13.68 -4.07
C ASP A 103 2.49 14.66 -4.50
N ILE A 104 2.53 15.09 -5.76
CA ILE A 104 1.60 16.06 -6.34
C ILE A 104 1.03 15.48 -7.62
N TYR A 105 -0.30 15.44 -7.70
CA TYR A 105 -1.06 15.06 -8.88
C TYR A 105 -1.85 16.28 -9.35
N ARG A 106 -1.68 16.72 -10.59
CA ARG A 106 -2.38 17.90 -11.12
C ARG A 106 -2.63 17.82 -12.63
N PRO A 107 -3.54 18.63 -13.18
CA PRO A 107 -3.81 18.62 -14.62
C PRO A 107 -2.55 18.94 -15.43
N SER A 108 -2.27 18.15 -16.48
CA SER A 108 -1.09 18.33 -17.35
C SER A 108 -1.20 19.54 -18.28
N ASN A 109 -2.44 19.97 -18.60
CA ASN A 109 -2.74 21.03 -19.55
C ASN A 109 -2.82 22.44 -18.93
N ASN A 110 -2.72 22.56 -17.60
CA ASN A 110 -2.85 23.83 -16.87
C ASN A 110 -1.63 24.09 -15.98
N THR A 111 -0.44 24.16 -16.56
CA THR A 111 0.81 24.32 -15.80
C THR A 111 1.06 25.74 -15.28
N ASN A 112 0.39 26.76 -15.86
CA ASN A 112 0.64 28.17 -15.56
C ASN A 112 -0.53 28.89 -14.85
N GLY A 113 -1.66 28.21 -14.60
CA GLY A 113 -2.82 28.77 -13.92
C GLY A 113 -2.85 28.46 -12.42
N THR A 114 -3.66 29.20 -11.66
CA THR A 114 -3.96 28.84 -10.27
C THR A 114 -4.89 27.62 -10.26
N ILE A 115 -4.46 26.54 -9.61
CA ILE A 115 -5.22 25.30 -9.47
C ILE A 115 -5.66 25.15 -8.01
N PRO A 116 -6.96 24.91 -7.71
CA PRO A 116 -7.39 24.56 -6.36
C PRO A 116 -6.79 23.21 -5.95
N ALA A 117 -6.23 23.13 -4.74
CA ALA A 117 -5.54 21.93 -4.26
C ALA A 117 -6.27 21.29 -3.06
N ILE A 118 -6.34 19.96 -3.07
CA ILE A 118 -6.77 19.14 -1.95
C ILE A 118 -5.53 18.52 -1.33
N VAL A 119 -5.30 18.76 -0.04
CA VAL A 119 -4.14 18.24 0.70
C VAL A 119 -4.61 17.14 1.65
N ALA A 120 -4.10 15.93 1.48
CA ALA A 120 -4.40 14.78 2.34
C ALA A 120 -3.24 14.47 3.29
N TYR A 121 -3.30 15.04 4.49
CA TYR A 121 -2.26 14.93 5.50
C TYR A 121 -2.58 13.81 6.49
N SER A 122 -1.78 12.74 6.51
CA SER A 122 -1.99 11.60 7.40
C SER A 122 -0.68 10.84 7.62
N PRO A 123 -0.53 10.07 8.72
CA PRO A 123 0.70 9.37 9.06
C PRO A 123 0.96 8.12 8.20
N TYR A 124 0.05 7.75 7.30
CA TYR A 124 0.08 6.50 6.52
C TYR A 124 0.94 6.54 5.25
N GLY A 125 1.77 7.57 5.10
CA GLY A 125 2.58 7.78 3.90
C GLY A 125 1.82 8.41 2.74
N LYS A 126 2.57 8.93 1.76
CA LYS A 126 2.03 9.59 0.57
C LYS A 126 1.58 8.65 -0.54
N ARG A 127 2.03 7.39 -0.50
CA ARG A 127 1.65 6.30 -1.43
C ARG A 127 0.98 5.13 -0.70
N GLY A 128 0.64 5.30 0.57
CA GLY A 128 0.22 4.20 1.44
C GLY A 128 1.40 3.33 1.88
N GLY A 129 1.13 2.05 2.04
CA GLY A 129 2.09 1.01 2.42
C GLY A 129 1.34 -0.23 2.88
N PHE A 130 1.76 -0.80 4.02
CA PHE A 130 1.04 -1.87 4.70
C PHE A 130 -0.46 -1.55 4.88
N PHE A 131 -0.78 -0.30 5.25
CA PHE A 131 -2.16 0.19 5.23
C PHE A 131 -2.56 0.58 3.81
N ASN A 132 -3.50 -0.18 3.25
CA ASN A 132 -4.11 0.05 1.95
C ASN A 132 -5.56 -0.49 1.97
N TYR A 133 -6.34 -0.19 0.94
CA TYR A 133 -7.75 -0.57 0.89
C TYR A 133 -8.00 -2.09 0.69
N ASP A 134 -6.98 -2.84 0.28
CA ASP A 134 -7.06 -4.29 0.11
C ASP A 134 -6.76 -5.06 1.41
N MET A 135 -6.14 -4.42 2.41
CA MET A 135 -5.69 -5.03 3.67
C MET A 135 -6.81 -5.73 4.47
N PHE A 136 -8.04 -5.21 4.39
CA PHE A 136 -9.19 -5.72 5.16
C PHE A 136 -10.19 -6.49 4.29
N GLN A 137 -9.79 -6.90 3.08
CA GLN A 137 -10.70 -7.59 2.18
C GLN A 137 -10.86 -9.07 2.52
N PRO A 138 -12.09 -9.58 2.67
CA PRO A 138 -12.32 -11.02 2.64
C PRO A 138 -11.97 -11.59 1.26
N PRO A 139 -11.65 -12.89 1.13
CA PRO A 139 -11.23 -13.52 -0.13
C PRO A 139 -12.20 -13.36 -1.32
N ASN A 140 -13.47 -13.04 -1.06
CA ASN A 140 -14.52 -12.83 -2.06
C ASN A 140 -15.10 -11.41 -2.01
N ALA A 141 -14.30 -10.43 -1.58
CA ALA A 141 -14.74 -9.04 -1.51
C ALA A 141 -15.15 -8.53 -2.90
N ILE A 142 -16.29 -7.85 -2.96
CA ILE A 142 -16.77 -7.14 -4.15
C ILE A 142 -16.52 -5.62 -4.05
N GLU A 143 -15.93 -5.16 -2.94
CA GLU A 143 -15.63 -3.76 -2.63
C GLU A 143 -14.37 -3.68 -1.75
N ARG A 144 -13.57 -2.62 -1.92
CA ARG A 144 -12.39 -2.30 -1.12
C ARG A 144 -12.77 -1.45 0.08
N MET A 145 -12.94 -2.07 1.25
CA MET A 145 -13.43 -1.39 2.47
C MET A 145 -14.75 -0.62 2.23
N ASN A 146 -15.72 -1.28 1.59
CA ASN A 146 -16.98 -0.66 1.16
C ASN A 146 -16.84 0.49 0.14
N VAL A 147 -15.70 0.60 -0.52
CA VAL A 147 -15.51 1.44 -1.71
C VAL A 147 -15.55 0.55 -2.94
N SER A 148 -16.40 0.89 -3.91
CA SER A 148 -16.46 0.16 -5.17
C SER A 148 -15.10 0.15 -5.88
N TYR A 149 -14.75 -0.97 -6.52
CA TYR A 149 -13.47 -1.12 -7.24
C TYR A 149 -13.24 -0.01 -8.28
N GLU A 150 -14.31 0.46 -8.92
CA GLU A 150 -14.27 1.51 -9.94
C GLU A 150 -14.02 2.93 -9.38
N TRP A 151 -14.08 3.12 -8.06
CA TRP A 151 -13.92 4.43 -7.41
C TRP A 151 -12.50 4.71 -6.95
N VAL A 152 -11.58 3.74 -7.07
CA VAL A 152 -10.17 3.88 -6.72
C VAL A 152 -9.29 3.64 -7.93
N SER A 153 -8.16 4.32 -7.99
CA SER A 153 -7.20 4.27 -9.11
C SER A 153 -5.87 3.60 -8.74
N GLY A 154 -5.69 3.27 -7.46
CA GLY A 154 -4.42 2.83 -6.88
C GLY A 154 -3.47 3.99 -6.56
N LEU A 155 -3.75 5.21 -7.05
CA LEU A 155 -2.94 6.40 -6.79
C LEU A 155 -3.26 7.05 -5.43
N GLU A 156 -4.33 6.60 -4.76
CA GLU A 156 -4.72 7.05 -3.44
C GLU A 156 -3.69 6.63 -2.39
N LYS A 157 -3.37 7.53 -1.45
CA LYS A 157 -2.90 7.07 -0.15
C LYS A 157 -4.07 6.52 0.67
N PHE A 158 -3.79 5.75 1.72
CA PHE A 158 -4.82 5.28 2.64
C PHE A 158 -5.61 6.46 3.22
N GLU A 159 -6.95 6.37 3.16
CA GLU A 159 -7.91 7.43 3.52
C GLU A 159 -7.79 8.73 2.70
N GLY A 160 -7.05 8.70 1.58
CA GLY A 160 -6.82 9.84 0.70
C GLY A 160 -7.82 9.96 -0.45
N PRO A 161 -7.94 11.15 -1.06
CA PRO A 161 -8.77 11.38 -2.24
C PRO A 161 -8.19 10.70 -3.48
N ASN A 162 -9.06 10.18 -4.35
CA ASN A 162 -8.68 9.62 -5.66
C ASN A 162 -8.11 10.67 -6.63
N PRO A 163 -6.80 10.66 -6.93
CA PRO A 163 -6.21 11.62 -7.85
C PRO A 163 -6.79 11.56 -9.26
N ALA A 164 -7.12 10.36 -9.76
CA ALA A 164 -7.71 10.19 -11.09
C ALA A 164 -9.07 10.87 -11.22
N TRP A 165 -9.86 10.89 -10.15
CA TRP A 165 -11.15 11.59 -10.12
C TRP A 165 -10.98 13.11 -10.00
N TRP A 166 -10.25 13.57 -8.97
CA TRP A 166 -10.16 14.99 -8.64
C TRP A 166 -9.35 15.80 -9.66
N VAL A 167 -8.28 15.23 -10.21
CA VAL A 167 -7.50 15.89 -11.27
C VAL A 167 -8.33 16.10 -12.52
N ASN A 168 -9.18 15.13 -12.88
CA ASN A 168 -10.10 15.26 -13.99
C ASN A 168 -11.23 16.28 -13.75
N LYS A 169 -11.41 16.74 -12.50
CA LYS A 169 -12.29 17.86 -12.12
C LYS A 169 -11.56 19.21 -12.06
N GLY A 170 -10.27 19.25 -12.40
CA GLY A 170 -9.46 20.47 -12.40
C GLY A 170 -8.83 20.80 -11.05
N TYR A 171 -8.79 19.87 -10.10
CA TYR A 171 -8.10 20.04 -8.82
C TYR A 171 -6.70 19.45 -8.86
N ALA A 172 -5.81 19.96 -8.01
CA ALA A 172 -4.60 19.24 -7.63
C ALA A 172 -4.89 18.37 -6.40
N VAL A 173 -4.26 17.20 -6.32
CA VAL A 173 -4.22 16.38 -5.12
C VAL A 173 -2.78 16.30 -4.63
N ILE A 174 -2.58 16.60 -3.35
CA ILE A 174 -1.27 16.67 -2.73
C ILE A 174 -1.25 15.69 -1.56
N HIS A 175 -0.29 14.76 -1.59
CA HIS A 175 -0.09 13.74 -0.57
C HIS A 175 1.26 13.96 0.11
N PRO A 176 1.31 14.64 1.27
CA PRO A 176 2.55 14.78 2.03
C PRO A 176 2.84 13.53 2.86
N ASP A 177 4.13 13.22 3.01
CA ASP A 177 4.66 12.45 4.14
C ASP A 177 4.92 13.44 5.29
N PRO A 178 4.17 13.36 6.41
CA PRO A 178 4.44 14.18 7.59
C PRO A 178 5.84 13.98 8.16
N ARG A 179 6.22 14.80 9.14
CA ARG A 179 7.49 14.62 9.85
C ARG A 179 7.64 13.22 10.42
N GLY A 180 8.84 12.66 10.30
CA GLY A 180 9.17 11.33 10.80
C GLY A 180 8.47 10.18 10.08
N VAL A 181 7.79 10.44 8.96
CA VAL A 181 7.13 9.43 8.13
C VAL A 181 7.99 9.17 6.90
N PHE A 182 8.38 7.91 6.71
CA PHE A 182 9.25 7.46 5.62
C PHE A 182 10.53 8.31 5.49
N HIS A 183 10.68 9.02 4.37
CA HIS A 183 11.85 9.83 4.06
C HIS A 183 11.77 11.28 4.56
N SER A 184 10.67 11.67 5.19
CA SER A 184 10.52 13.00 5.78
C SER A 184 11.23 13.08 7.14
N ASN A 185 12.05 14.11 7.33
CA ASN A 185 12.82 14.32 8.56
C ASN A 185 11.89 14.62 9.77
N CYS A 186 12.41 14.42 10.99
CA CYS A 186 11.75 14.80 12.24
C CYS A 186 12.22 16.17 12.73
#